data_AF-A0A6S6RXC8-F1
#
_entry.id   AF-A0A6S6RXC8-F1
#
_cell.length_a   1.000
_cell.length_b   1.000
_cell.length_c   1.000
_cell.angle_alpha   90.00
_cell.angle_beta   90.00
_cell.angle_gamma   90.00
#
_symmetry.space_group_name_H-M   'P 1'
#
loop_
_entity.id
_entity.type
_entity.pdbx_description
1 polymer ?
#
loop_
_entity_poly.entity_id
_entity_poly.type
_entity_poly.pdbx_seq_one_letter_code
_entity_poly.pdbx_strand_id
1 'polypeptide(L)'
;MVFLENNHPAGLYILRFATLGMVIFGSMAEMPLVWKLGDLSMGLMALTNLIAILMLSGIAFKLTKDYNQQRKAGKLPTFDIDAYPEIKKQVEDGILEKDNLKQWNEGEINS
;
A
#
# COMPACT_ATOMS: atom_id res chain seq x y z
N MET A 1 -14.19 -4.47 0.87
CA MET A 1 -15.66 -4.71 0.91
C MET A 1 -16.20 -5.58 -0.24
N VAL A 2 -15.35 -6.28 -1.03
CA VAL A 2 -15.79 -7.02 -2.24
C VAL A 2 -16.35 -8.43 -1.97
N PHE A 3 -16.11 -9.02 -0.80
CA PHE A 3 -16.57 -10.39 -0.47
C PHE A 3 -17.99 -10.48 0.10
N LEU A 4 -18.74 -9.38 0.22
CA LEU A 4 -20.13 -9.37 0.73
C LEU A 4 -21.20 -9.14 -0.35
N GLU A 5 -20.84 -8.89 -1.60
CA GLU A 5 -21.81 -8.45 -2.61
C GLU A 5 -22.55 -9.62 -3.30
N ASN A 6 -21.93 -10.79 -3.38
CA ASN A 6 -22.60 -12.01 -3.83
C ASN A 6 -22.92 -12.89 -2.62
N ASN A 7 -24.16 -12.79 -2.14
CA ASN A 7 -24.80 -13.62 -1.12
C ASN A 7 -24.88 -15.10 -1.55
N HIS A 8 -23.73 -15.74 -1.79
CA HIS A 8 -23.65 -17.17 -2.04
C HIS A 8 -23.29 -17.84 -0.72
N PRO A 9 -24.28 -18.32 0.06
CA PRO A 9 -24.05 -18.85 1.42
C PRO A 9 -23.00 -19.96 1.45
N ALA A 10 -22.82 -20.70 0.34
CA ALA A 10 -21.77 -21.72 0.20
C ALA A 10 -20.34 -21.16 0.35
N GLY A 11 -20.04 -19.95 -0.13
CA GLY A 11 -18.70 -19.35 0.01
C GLY A 11 -18.35 -19.06 1.47
N LEU A 12 -19.33 -18.60 2.25
CA LEU A 12 -19.19 -18.39 3.69
C LEU A 12 -19.01 -19.71 4.45
N TYR A 13 -19.74 -20.77 4.07
CA TYR A 13 -19.56 -22.09 4.67
C TYR A 13 -18.20 -22.69 4.34
N ILE A 14 -17.72 -22.60 3.09
CA ILE A 14 -16.38 -23.06 2.70
C ILE A 14 -15.31 -22.33 3.50
N LEU A 15 -15.39 -21.00 3.62
CA LEU A 15 -14.46 -20.22 4.43
C LEU A 15 -14.49 -20.69 5.90
N ARG A 16 -15.67 -20.87 6.49
CA ARG A 16 -15.82 -21.34 7.88
C ARG A 16 -15.24 -22.74 8.09
N PHE A 17 -15.49 -23.68 7.18
CA PHE A 17 -14.92 -25.03 7.30
C PHE A 17 -13.42 -25.04 7.06
N ALA A 18 -12.92 -24.23 6.13
CA ALA A 18 -11.50 -24.08 5.87
C ALA A 18 -10.76 -23.47 7.07
N THR A 19 -11.31 -22.43 7.70
CA THR A 19 -10.71 -21.82 8.90
C THR A 19 -10.74 -22.78 10.08
N LEU A 20 -11.85 -23.49 10.31
CA LEU A 20 -11.92 -24.51 11.37
C LEU A 20 -10.90 -25.64 11.13
N GLY A 21 -10.78 -26.12 9.89
CA GLY A 21 -9.78 -27.12 9.52
C GLY A 21 -8.35 -26.63 9.74
N MET A 22 -8.07 -25.38 9.39
CA MET A 22 -6.76 -24.75 9.61
C MET A 22 -6.43 -24.60 11.09
N VAL A 23 -7.40 -24.28 11.95
CA VAL A 23 -7.21 -24.19 13.41
C VAL A 23 -6.90 -25.56 14.00
N ILE A 24 -7.64 -26.60 13.61
CA ILE A 24 -7.39 -27.97 14.05
C ILE A 24 -6.00 -28.43 13.58
N PHE A 25 -5.68 -28.22 12.31
CA PHE A 25 -4.35 -28.51 11.76
C PHE A 25 -3.24 -27.77 12.50
N GLY A 26 -3.43 -26.47 12.77
CA GLY A 26 -2.49 -25.65 13.53
C GLY A 26 -2.29 -26.12 14.97
N SER A 27 -3.32 -26.71 15.60
CA SER A 27 -3.20 -27.30 16.94
C SER A 27 -2.42 -28.62 16.98
N MET A 28 -2.39 -29.34 15.85
CA MET A 28 -1.63 -30.58 15.71
C MET A 28 -0.21 -30.35 15.17
N ALA A 29 0.02 -29.21 14.50
CA ALA A 29 1.31 -28.83 13.95
C ALA A 29 2.31 -28.48 15.06
N GLU A 30 3.58 -28.84 14.84
CA GLU A 30 4.65 -28.48 15.76
C GLU A 30 4.87 -26.97 15.78
N MET A 31 5.12 -26.40 16.96
CA MET A 31 5.33 -24.96 17.13
C MET A 31 6.38 -24.39 16.14
N PRO A 32 7.56 -25.00 15.94
CA PRO A 32 8.54 -24.50 14.98
C PRO A 32 8.06 -24.49 13.52
N LEU A 33 7.17 -25.41 13.13
CA LEU A 33 6.62 -25.46 11.78
C LEU A 33 5.69 -24.27 11.51
N VAL A 34 4.83 -23.94 12.48
CA VAL A 34 3.90 -22.80 12.38
C VAL A 34 4.65 -21.48 12.28
N TRP A 35 5.68 -21.29 13.11
CA TRP A 35 6.52 -20.09 13.05
C TRP A 35 7.25 -19.97 11.70
N LYS A 36 7.82 -21.06 11.18
CA LYS A 36 8.47 -21.05 9.85
C LYS A 36 7.52 -20.70 8.71
N LEU A 37 6.27 -21.15 8.76
CA LEU A 37 5.24 -20.78 7.77
C LEU A 37 4.84 -19.30 7.89
N GLY A 38 4.76 -18.79 9.11
CA GLY A 38 4.55 -17.37 9.40
C GLY A 38 5.69 -16.49 8.87
N ASP A 39 6.93 -16.87 9.18
CA ASP A 39 8.13 -16.17 8.73
C ASP A 39 8.24 -16.16 7.20
N LEU A 40 7.90 -17.27 6.53
CA LEU A 40 7.83 -17.32 5.07
C LEU A 40 6.78 -16.36 4.52
N SER A 41 5.60 -16.31 5.13
CA SER A 41 4.51 -15.41 4.71
C SER A 41 4.88 -13.94 4.91
N MET A 42 5.53 -13.62 6.03
CA MET A 42 6.08 -12.28 6.30
C MET A 42 7.17 -11.92 5.28
N GLY A 43 8.06 -12.86 4.97
CA GLY A 43 9.09 -12.70 3.95
C GLY A 43 8.52 -12.46 2.56
N LEU A 44 7.47 -13.19 2.16
CA LEU A 44 6.79 -12.99 0.88
C LEU A 44 6.14 -11.61 0.78
N MET A 45 5.46 -11.16 1.83
CA MET A 45 4.87 -9.81 1.88
C MET A 45 5.94 -8.73 1.78
N ALA A 46 7.02 -8.87 2.56
CA ALA A 46 8.15 -7.96 2.53
C ALA A 46 8.82 -7.96 1.15
N LEU A 47 8.97 -9.11 0.50
CA LEU A 47 9.54 -9.23 -0.84
C LEU A 47 8.67 -8.52 -1.88
N THR A 48 7.35 -8.72 -1.86
CA THR A 48 6.43 -8.01 -2.76
C THR A 48 6.53 -6.50 -2.58
N ASN A 49 6.54 -6.01 -1.35
CA ASN A 49 6.69 -4.58 -1.07
C ASN A 49 8.07 -4.05 -1.50
N LEU A 50 9.14 -4.82 -1.26
CA LEU A 50 10.49 -4.46 -1.68
C LEU A 50 10.59 -4.32 -3.20
N ILE A 51 9.99 -5.22 -3.97
CA ILE A 51 9.93 -5.13 -5.43
C ILE A 51 9.21 -3.84 -5.86
N ALA A 52 8.09 -3.51 -5.23
CA ALA A 52 7.36 -2.27 -5.52
C ALA A 52 8.20 -1.02 -5.22
N ILE A 53 8.91 -0.98 -4.08
CA ILE A 53 9.83 0.10 -3.74
C ILE A 53 10.97 0.19 -4.76
N LEU A 54 11.53 -0.93 -5.21
CA LEU A 54 12.60 -0.92 -6.21
C LEU A 54 12.11 -0.34 -7.55
N MET A 55 10.90 -0.69 -8.00
CA MET A 55 10.30 -0.10 -9.20
C MET A 55 10.06 1.40 -9.05
N LEU A 56 9.63 1.85 -7.87
CA LEU A 56 9.40 3.28 -7.57
C LEU A 56 10.68 4.06 -7.26
N SER A 57 11.78 3.37 -6.93
CA SER A 57 13.01 3.99 -6.43
C SER A 57 13.57 5.04 -7.39
N GLY A 58 13.49 4.81 -8.71
CA GLY A 58 13.94 5.76 -9.72
C GLY A 58 13.24 7.12 -9.61
N ILE A 59 11.91 7.11 -9.44
CA ILE A 59 11.11 8.32 -9.25
C ILE A 59 11.38 8.92 -7.87
N ALA A 60 11.42 8.08 -6.83
CA ALA A 60 11.66 8.51 -5.45
C ALA A 60 13.01 9.22 -5.28
N PHE A 61 14.09 8.72 -5.90
CA PHE A 61 15.39 9.37 -5.89
C PHE A 61 15.38 10.71 -6.64
N LYS A 62 14.66 10.80 -7.77
CA LYS A 62 14.53 12.06 -8.53
C LYS A 62 13.83 13.14 -7.71
N LEU A 63 12.70 12.80 -7.08
CA LEU A 63 11.96 13.69 -6.19
C LEU A 63 12.77 14.07 -4.95
N THR A 64 13.44 13.11 -4.33
CA THR A 64 14.28 13.37 -3.15
C THR A 64 15.46 14.28 -3.47
N LYS A 65 16.05 14.15 -4.66
CA LYS A 65 17.13 15.03 -5.12
C LYS A 65 16.62 16.45 -5.33
N ASP A 66 15.48 16.61 -6.00
CA ASP A 66 14.85 17.90 -6.23
C ASP A 66 14.49 18.59 -4.90
N TYR A 67 13.81 17.87 -4.01
CA TYR A 67 13.53 18.32 -2.65
C TYR A 67 14.79 18.78 -1.91
N ASN A 68 15.87 17.99 -1.96
CA ASN A 68 17.14 18.35 -1.32
C ASN A 68 17.81 19.56 -1.96
N GLN A 69 17.69 19.75 -3.28
CA GLN A 69 18.19 20.93 -3.97
C GLN A 69 17.43 22.18 -3.57
N GLN A 70 16.09 22.13 -3.54
CA GLN A 70 15.24 23.24 -3.12
C GLN A 70 15.52 23.62 -1.66
N ARG A 71 15.64 22.62 -0.77
CA ARG A 71 15.98 22.83 0.64
C ARG A 71 17.37 23.44 0.83
N LYS A 72 18.37 22.98 0.08
CA LYS A 72 19.74 23.56 0.10
C LYS A 72 19.79 24.99 -0.43
N ALA A 73 18.90 25.34 -1.36
CA ALA A 73 18.76 26.69 -1.88
C ALA A 73 18.02 27.65 -0.91
N GLY A 74 17.64 27.18 0.29
CA GLY A 74 16.91 27.98 1.29
C GLY A 74 15.46 28.29 0.89
N LYS A 75 14.94 27.61 -0.14
CA LYS A 75 13.55 27.76 -0.58
C LYS A 75 12.66 26.76 0.17
N LEU A 76 11.39 27.13 0.37
CA LEU A 76 10.38 26.18 0.80
C LEU A 76 10.22 25.14 -0.32
N PRO A 77 10.46 23.84 -0.04
CA PRO A 77 10.38 22.82 -1.06
C PRO A 77 8.92 22.65 -1.51
N THR A 78 8.65 22.96 -2.77
CA THR A 78 7.34 22.82 -3.40
C THR A 78 7.44 21.79 -4.52
N PHE A 79 6.59 20.78 -4.47
CA PHE A 79 6.47 19.80 -5.55
C PHE A 79 5.55 20.36 -6.65
N ASP A 80 6.08 20.46 -7.86
CA ASP A 80 5.32 20.85 -9.05
C ASP A 80 5.23 19.65 -10.00
N ILE A 81 4.01 19.14 -10.23
CA ILE A 81 3.80 17.97 -11.10
C ILE A 81 4.01 18.29 -12.58
N ASP A 82 3.82 19.54 -13.01
CA ASP A 82 3.96 19.92 -14.41
C ASP A 82 5.44 19.91 -14.85
N ALA A 83 6.37 19.97 -13.89
CA ALA A 83 7.80 19.77 -14.13
C ALA A 83 8.18 18.28 -14.40
N TYR A 84 7.27 17.34 -14.15
CA TYR A 84 7.49 15.89 -14.28
C TYR A 84 6.39 15.21 -15.10
N PRO A 85 6.37 15.38 -16.44
CA PRO A 85 5.35 14.81 -17.33
C PRO A 85 5.27 13.28 -17.27
N GLU A 86 6.36 12.60 -16.90
CA GLU A 86 6.39 11.16 -16.67
C GLU A 86 5.63 10.72 -15.42
N ILE A 87 5.58 11.55 -14.37
CA ILE A 87 4.83 11.28 -13.13
C ILE A 87 3.35 11.58 -13.38
N LYS A 88 3.05 12.66 -14.11
CA LYS A 88 1.68 13.03 -14.49
C LYS A 88 0.92 11.93 -15.22
N LYS A 89 1.60 11.11 -16.03
CA LYS A 89 0.98 9.96 -16.74
C LYS A 89 0.66 8.77 -15.83
N GLN A 90 1.31 8.67 -14.67
CA GLN A 90 1.15 7.56 -13.73
C GLN A 90 0.19 7.90 -12.58
N VAL A 91 -0.18 9.19 -12.47
CA VAL A 91 -1.04 9.77 -11.46
C VAL A 91 -2.42 9.92 -12.07
N GLU A 92 -3.47 9.56 -11.32
CA GLU A 92 -4.86 9.73 -11.75
C GLU A 92 -5.17 11.21 -12.02
N ASP A 93 -6.03 11.48 -13.01
CA ASP A 93 -6.35 12.86 -13.36
C ASP A 93 -7.15 13.52 -12.21
N GLY A 94 -6.69 14.68 -11.75
CA GLY A 94 -7.38 15.49 -10.74
C GLY A 94 -6.91 15.35 -9.29
N ILE A 95 -6.09 14.36 -8.92
CA ILE A 95 -5.65 14.20 -7.50
C ILE A 95 -4.76 15.34 -6.99
N LEU A 96 -4.08 16.09 -7.86
CA LEU A 96 -3.28 17.26 -7.48
C LEU A 96 -4.00 18.59 -7.73
N GLU A 97 -5.30 18.54 -8.04
CA GLU A 97 -6.10 19.74 -8.23
C GLU A 97 -6.40 20.40 -6.87
N LYS A 98 -6.30 21.74 -6.83
CA LYS A 98 -6.39 22.50 -5.58
C LYS A 98 -7.70 22.30 -4.83
N ASP A 99 -8.79 22.00 -5.54
CA ASP A 99 -10.10 21.79 -4.95
C ASP A 99 -10.18 20.44 -4.20
N ASN A 100 -9.58 19.38 -4.76
CA ASN A 100 -9.46 18.07 -4.11
C ASN A 100 -8.51 18.11 -2.90
N LEU A 101 -7.42 18.89 -2.99
CA LEU A 101 -6.48 19.10 -1.88
C LEU A 101 -7.11 19.84 -0.70
N LYS A 102 -8.03 20.77 -0.95
CA LYS A 102 -8.80 21.46 0.10
C LYS A 102 -9.78 20.54 0.79
N GLN A 103 -10.50 19.71 0.02
CA GLN A 103 -11.42 18.72 0.58
C GLN A 103 -10.70 17.71 1.49
N TRP A 104 -9.50 17.26 1.11
CA TRP A 104 -8.70 16.33 1.93
C TRP A 104 -8.26 16.98 3.26
N ASN A 105 -7.76 18.22 3.19
CA ASN A 105 -7.41 18.97 4.39
C ASN A 105 -8.64 19.18 5.28
N GLU A 106 -9.76 19.65 4.73
CA GLU A 106 -11.01 19.89 5.48
C GLU A 106 -11.63 18.60 6.06
N GLY A 107 -11.45 17.45 5.42
CA GLY A 107 -11.89 16.16 5.92
C GLY A 107 -11.08 15.64 7.12
N GLU A 108 -9.77 15.94 7.19
CA GLU A 108 -8.92 15.55 8.33
C GLU A 108 -9.07 16.46 9.55
N ILE A 109 -9.29 17.77 9.38
CA ILE A 109 -9.49 18.71 10.52
C ILE A 109 -10.87 18.57 11.20
N ASN A 110 -11.83 17.91 10.55
CA ASN A 110 -13.20 17.74 11.05
C ASN A 110 -13.52 16.29 11.47
N SER A 111 -12.52 15.40 11.54
CA SER A 111 -12.61 14.03 12.08
C SER A 111 -11.90 13.89 13.41
#